data_AF-A0A496YSP6-F1
#
_entry.id   AF-A0A496YSP6-F1
#
_cell.length_a   1.000
_cell.length_b   1.000
_cell.length_c   1.000
_cell.angle_alpha   90.00
_cell.angle_beta   90.00
_cell.angle_gamma   90.00
#
_symmetry.space_group_name_H-M   'P 1'
#
loop_
_entity.id
_entity.type
_entity.pdbx_description
1 polymer ?
#
loop_
_entity_poly.entity_id
_entity_poly.type
_entity_poly.pdbx_seq_one_letter_code
_entity_poly.pdbx_strand_id
1 'polypeptide(L)'
;MALPGDQIIKSIIDGDTKEMVITAKKLGKHLKQAGLTTSQIRNVFGSVKKMEMKGFEERELLLLKPKLAYAASRPGSSKGTNELRKVLSSAIDFVGNNEEKFENFCNFFEAILSYFRAAEKKIIR
;
A
#
# COMPACT_ATOMS: atom_id res chain seq x y z
N MET A 1 -11.87 8.72 7.65
CA MET A 1 -12.14 7.29 7.46
C MET A 1 -11.30 6.50 8.46
N ALA A 2 -11.79 5.37 8.98
CA ALA A 2 -10.97 4.42 9.72
C ALA A 2 -10.15 3.54 8.76
N LEU A 3 -8.92 3.19 9.12
CA LEU A 3 -8.10 2.27 8.33
C LEU A 3 -8.78 0.90 8.22
N PRO A 4 -8.56 0.14 7.12
CA PRO A 4 -9.04 -1.23 7.05
C PRO A 4 -8.45 -2.04 8.21
N GLY A 5 -9.29 -2.83 8.87
CA GLY A 5 -8.83 -3.75 9.91
C GLY A 5 -8.12 -4.96 9.31
N ASP A 6 -7.36 -5.67 10.14
CA ASP A 6 -6.52 -6.79 9.71
C ASP A 6 -7.33 -7.91 9.01
N GLN A 7 -8.57 -8.16 9.42
CA GLN A 7 -9.42 -9.16 8.75
C GLN A 7 -9.75 -8.79 7.29
N ILE A 8 -9.96 -7.50 7.01
CA ILE A 8 -10.20 -6.99 5.65
C ILE A 8 -8.93 -7.13 4.83
N ILE A 9 -7.79 -6.73 5.41
CA ILE A 9 -6.49 -6.84 4.75
C ILE A 9 -6.18 -8.30 4.43
N LYS A 10 -6.38 -9.21 5.39
CA LYS A 10 -6.21 -10.65 5.17
C LYS A 10 -7.08 -11.17 4.03
N SER A 11 -8.37 -10.81 4.00
CA SER A 11 -9.29 -11.22 2.93
C SER A 11 -8.81 -10.78 1.54
N ILE A 12 -8.29 -9.55 1.45
CA ILE A 12 -7.72 -9.01 0.21
C ILE A 12 -6.49 -9.81 -0.23
N ILE A 13 -5.58 -10.10 0.71
CA ILE A 13 -4.36 -10.86 0.42
C ILE A 13 -4.66 -12.33 0.09
N ASP A 14 -5.73 -12.90 0.66
CA ASP A 14 -6.27 -14.21 0.32
C ASP A 14 -7.06 -14.23 -1.01
N GLY A 15 -7.18 -13.11 -1.73
CA GLY A 15 -7.71 -13.06 -3.11
C GLY A 15 -9.09 -12.40 -3.28
N ASP A 16 -9.66 -11.76 -2.26
CA ASP A 16 -10.92 -11.04 -2.40
C ASP A 16 -10.75 -9.73 -3.20
N THR A 17 -10.84 -9.86 -4.52
CA THR A 17 -10.72 -8.75 -5.48
C THR A 17 -11.81 -7.69 -5.27
N LYS A 18 -13.02 -8.08 -4.85
CA LYS A 18 -14.11 -7.12 -4.65
C LYS A 18 -13.81 -6.22 -3.46
N GLU A 19 -13.39 -6.82 -2.34
CA GLU A 19 -12.98 -6.08 -1.16
C GLU A 19 -11.74 -5.23 -1.43
N MET A 20 -10.80 -5.74 -2.23
CA MET A 20 -9.60 -5.00 -2.67
C MET A 20 -9.97 -3.69 -3.34
N VAL A 21 -10.84 -3.72 -4.35
CA VAL A 21 -11.25 -2.52 -5.10
C VAL A 21 -11.95 -1.52 -4.20
N ILE A 22 -12.86 -1.97 -3.32
CA ILE A 22 -13.60 -1.11 -2.40
C ILE A 22 -12.64 -0.44 -1.41
N THR A 23 -11.77 -1.24 -0.78
CA THR A 23 -10.82 -0.77 0.23
C THR A 23 -9.78 0.16 -0.39
N ALA A 24 -9.19 -0.20 -1.54
CA ALA A 24 -8.22 0.63 -2.24
C ALA A 24 -8.80 1.98 -2.67
N LYS A 25 -10.06 2.02 -3.13
CA LYS A 25 -10.75 3.26 -3.51
C LYS A 25 -10.93 4.21 -2.33
N LYS A 26 -11.36 3.68 -1.19
CA LYS A 26 -11.56 4.47 0.03
C LYS A 26 -10.22 4.94 0.58
N LEU A 27 -9.25 4.03 0.69
CA LEU A 27 -7.92 4.28 1.23
C LEU A 27 -7.13 5.27 0.38
N GLY A 28 -7.05 5.08 -0.95
CA GLY A 28 -6.29 5.97 -1.84
C GLY A 28 -6.75 7.43 -1.76
N LYS A 29 -8.06 7.67 -1.68
CA LYS A 29 -8.63 9.02 -1.46
C LYS A 29 -8.26 9.58 -0.09
N HIS A 30 -8.43 8.77 0.96
CA HIS A 30 -8.14 9.17 2.34
C HIS A 30 -6.66 9.51 2.52
N LEU A 31 -5.74 8.70 1.97
CA LEU A 31 -4.30 8.96 2.02
C LEU A 31 -3.93 10.30 1.36
N LYS A 32 -4.56 10.63 0.23
CA LYS A 32 -4.36 11.94 -0.43
C LYS A 32 -4.82 13.09 0.46
N GLN A 33 -5.99 12.97 1.08
CA GLN A 33 -6.53 13.97 2.02
C GLN A 33 -5.68 14.07 3.29
N ALA A 34 -5.05 12.97 3.72
CA ALA A 34 -4.16 12.92 4.87
C ALA A 34 -2.73 13.43 4.58
N GLY A 35 -2.51 14.07 3.42
CA GLY A 35 -1.27 14.75 3.08
C GLY A 35 -0.16 13.83 2.55
N LEU A 36 -0.46 12.59 2.15
CA LEU A 36 0.52 11.78 1.43
C LEU A 36 0.78 12.42 0.05
N THR A 37 2.04 12.55 -0.33
CA THR A 37 2.44 13.13 -1.62
C THR A 37 2.59 12.06 -2.70
N THR A 38 2.43 12.48 -3.96
CA THR A 38 2.65 11.61 -5.12
C THR A 38 4.07 11.05 -5.17
N SER A 39 5.09 11.83 -4.80
CA SER A 39 6.47 11.35 -4.77
C SER A 39 6.66 10.24 -3.74
N GLN A 40 6.15 10.42 -2.52
CA GLN A 40 6.26 9.42 -1.44
C GLN A 40 5.64 8.08 -1.85
N ILE A 41 4.39 8.06 -2.32
CA ILE A 41 3.72 6.80 -2.70
C ILE A 41 4.39 6.13 -3.90
N ARG A 42 4.86 6.91 -4.89
CA ARG A 42 5.55 6.37 -6.07
C ARG A 42 6.91 5.75 -5.74
N ASN A 43 7.66 6.33 -4.80
CA ASN A 43 8.95 5.78 -4.39
C ASN A 43 8.79 4.39 -3.76
N VAL A 44 7.76 4.21 -2.92
CA VAL A 44 7.44 2.91 -2.34
C VAL A 44 6.94 1.95 -3.42
N PHE A 45 6.02 2.39 -4.28
CA PHE A 45 5.50 1.57 -5.38
C PHE A 45 6.59 1.08 -6.33
N GLY A 46 7.52 1.96 -6.72
CA GLY A 46 8.65 1.56 -7.57
C GLY A 46 9.57 0.52 -6.91
N SER A 47 9.66 0.50 -5.58
CA SER A 47 10.40 -0.55 -4.86
C SER A 47 9.66 -1.89 -4.92
N VAL A 48 8.34 -1.89 -4.79
CA VAL A 48 7.50 -3.10 -4.91
C VAL A 48 7.50 -3.64 -6.35
N LYS A 49 7.33 -2.79 -7.36
CA LYS A 49 7.39 -3.24 -8.78
C LYS A 49 8.76 -3.83 -9.14
N LYS A 50 9.86 -3.33 -8.56
CA LYS A 50 11.18 -3.95 -8.75
C LYS A 50 11.27 -5.35 -8.15
N MET A 51 10.64 -5.59 -6.99
CA MET A 51 10.56 -6.93 -6.40
C MET A 51 9.72 -7.85 -7.31
N GLU A 52 8.54 -7.38 -7.73
CA GLU A 52 7.66 -8.12 -8.64
C GLU A 52 8.37 -8.52 -9.95
N MET A 53 9.11 -7.59 -10.57
CA MET A 53 9.86 -7.87 -11.81
C MET A 53 11.01 -8.87 -11.63
N LYS A 54 11.59 -8.97 -10.42
CA LYS A 54 12.68 -9.91 -10.14
C LYS A 54 12.17 -11.33 -9.82
N GLY A 55 10.90 -11.45 -9.45
CA GLY A 55 10.34 -12.66 -8.84
C GLY A 55 10.23 -12.51 -7.32
N PHE A 56 9.27 -13.24 -6.74
CA PHE A 56 8.97 -13.14 -5.32
C PHE A 56 10.10 -13.68 -4.44
N GLU A 57 10.65 -12.82 -3.58
CA GLU A 57 11.53 -13.20 -2.49
C GLU A 57 10.98 -12.69 -1.14
N GLU A 58 10.59 -13.62 -0.26
CA GLU A 58 10.05 -13.31 1.07
C GLU A 58 10.95 -12.35 1.86
N ARG A 59 12.27 -12.57 1.83
CA ARG A 59 13.24 -11.72 2.52
C ARG A 59 13.21 -10.29 2.00
N GLU A 60 13.16 -10.07 0.69
CA GLU A 60 13.10 -8.72 0.11
C GLU A 60 11.80 -8.01 0.52
N LEU A 61 10.68 -8.74 0.52
CA LEU A 61 9.38 -8.21 0.96
C LEU A 61 9.38 -7.83 2.44
N LEU A 62 9.90 -8.68 3.32
CA LEU A 62 10.00 -8.39 4.76
C LEU A 62 10.86 -7.14 5.04
N LEU A 63 11.94 -6.95 4.27
CA LEU A 63 12.80 -5.77 4.36
C LEU A 63 12.12 -4.48 3.87
N LEU A 64 10.92 -4.55 3.28
CA LEU A 64 10.12 -3.36 2.99
C LEU A 64 9.56 -2.71 4.27
N LYS A 65 9.23 -3.50 5.30
CA LYS A 65 8.70 -2.99 6.59
C LYS A 65 9.62 -1.95 7.25
N PRO A 66 10.93 -2.20 7.47
CA PRO A 66 11.83 -1.19 8.03
C PRO A 66 12.00 0.04 7.12
N LYS A 67 12.00 -0.13 5.78
CA LYS A 67 12.04 1.00 4.83
C LYS A 67 10.80 1.90 4.97
N LEU A 68 9.61 1.30 5.09
CA LEU A 68 8.36 2.01 5.33
C LEU A 68 8.39 2.74 6.68
N ALA A 69 8.88 2.08 7.73
CA ALA A 69 8.98 2.67 9.07
C ALA A 69 9.86 3.93 9.07
N TYR A 70 11.01 3.85 8.43
CA TYR A 70 11.91 5.00 8.29
C TYR A 70 11.31 6.14 7.46
N ALA A 71 10.62 5.83 6.35
CA ALA A 71 9.91 6.86 5.58
C ALA A 71 8.83 7.57 6.40
N ALA A 72 8.15 6.84 7.28
CA ALA A 72 7.11 7.36 8.15
C ALA A 72 7.64 8.14 9.37
N SER A 73 8.89 7.91 9.79
CA SER A 73 9.51 8.60 10.94
C SER A 73 10.30 9.87 10.55
N ARG A 74 10.48 10.15 9.25
CA ARG A 74 11.21 11.34 8.79
C ARG A 74 10.49 12.64 9.17
N PRO A 75 11.23 13.72 9.49
CA PRO A 75 10.64 15.05 9.64
C PRO A 75 9.80 15.43 8.41
N GLY A 76 8.60 15.98 8.64
CA GLY A 76 7.66 16.30 7.55
C GLY A 76 6.84 15.11 7.04
N SER A 77 6.94 13.94 7.69
CA SER A 77 6.03 12.81 7.46
C SER A 77 4.59 13.19 7.78
N SER A 78 3.69 13.00 6.81
CA SER A 78 2.27 13.27 6.99
C SER A 78 1.55 12.10 7.67
N LYS A 79 0.32 12.36 8.12
CA LYS A 79 -0.57 11.31 8.60
C LYS A 79 -0.77 10.22 7.54
N GLY A 80 -0.93 10.60 6.28
CA GLY A 80 -1.06 9.67 5.17
C GLY A 80 0.15 8.75 4.99
N THR A 81 1.38 9.25 5.18
CA THR A 81 2.58 8.40 5.14
C THR A 81 2.57 7.32 6.22
N ASN A 82 2.20 7.71 7.45
CA ASN A 82 2.08 6.79 8.58
C ASN A 82 0.99 5.72 8.36
N GLU A 83 -0.15 6.13 7.81
CA GLU A 83 -1.27 5.24 7.54
C GLU A 83 -0.99 4.25 6.40
N LEU A 84 -0.36 4.71 5.31
CA LEU A 84 0.12 3.82 4.24
C LEU A 84 1.09 2.77 4.80
N ARG A 85 2.06 3.20 5.63
CA ARG A 85 3.00 2.29 6.30
C ARG A 85 2.27 1.22 7.12
N LYS A 86 1.27 1.60 7.91
CA LYS A 86 0.48 0.64 8.72
C LYS A 86 -0.21 -0.41 7.86
N VAL A 87 -0.96 0.02 6.84
CA VAL A 87 -1.70 -0.89 5.96
C VAL A 87 -0.76 -1.82 5.19
N LEU A 88 0.30 -1.29 4.59
CA LEU A 88 1.26 -2.12 3.84
C LEU A 88 2.02 -3.07 4.75
N SER A 89 2.36 -2.67 5.98
CA SER A 89 3.04 -3.56 6.93
C SER A 89 2.16 -4.75 7.33
N SER A 90 0.87 -4.50 7.60
CA SER A 90 -0.12 -5.57 7.89
C SER A 90 -0.33 -6.46 6.67
N ALA A 91 -0.44 -5.89 5.47
CA ALA A 91 -0.57 -6.65 4.24
C ALA A 91 0.64 -7.58 4.00
N ILE A 92 1.87 -7.10 4.23
CA ILE A 92 3.09 -7.92 4.14
C ILE A 92 3.03 -9.11 5.11
N ASP A 93 2.52 -8.90 6.33
CA ASP A 93 2.41 -9.97 7.34
C ASP A 93 1.45 -11.09 6.88
N PHE A 94 0.47 -10.79 6.04
CA PHE A 94 -0.45 -11.79 5.48
C PHE A 94 0.06 -12.50 4.23
N VAL A 95 1.10 -11.96 3.56
CA VAL A 95 1.70 -12.60 2.37
C VAL A 95 2.43 -13.89 2.75
N GLY A 96 3.26 -13.84 3.80
CA GLY A 96 4.11 -14.98 4.19
C GLY A 96 5.06 -15.39 3.07
N ASN A 97 5.16 -16.69 2.80
CA ASN A 97 5.99 -17.29 1.74
C ASN A 97 5.18 -17.72 0.51
N ASN A 98 4.03 -17.10 0.28
CA ASN A 98 3.11 -17.47 -0.81
C ASN A 98 3.16 -16.44 -1.95
N GLU A 99 3.54 -16.88 -3.14
CA GLU A 99 3.69 -16.05 -4.34
C GLU A 99 2.36 -15.47 -4.85
N GLU A 100 1.27 -16.24 -4.84
CA GLU A 100 -0.07 -15.76 -5.22
C GLU A 100 -0.54 -14.63 -4.28
N LYS A 101 -0.26 -14.77 -2.98
CA LYS A 101 -0.54 -13.70 -2.01
C LYS A 101 0.33 -12.47 -2.23
N PHE A 102 1.56 -12.64 -2.69
CA PHE A 102 2.42 -11.53 -3.07
C PHE A 102 1.88 -10.80 -4.31
N GLU A 103 1.38 -11.52 -5.31
CA GLU A 103 0.69 -10.93 -6.46
C GLU A 103 -0.54 -10.13 -6.01
N ASN A 104 -1.35 -10.69 -5.10
CA ASN A 104 -2.48 -9.98 -4.50
C ASN A 104 -2.07 -8.71 -3.75
N PHE A 105 -0.93 -8.74 -3.04
CA PHE A 105 -0.35 -7.55 -2.41
C PHE A 105 0.06 -6.49 -3.44
N CYS A 106 0.73 -6.89 -4.53
CA CYS A 106 1.13 -5.99 -5.62
C CYS A 106 -0.10 -5.33 -6.25
N ASN A 107 -1.12 -6.14 -6.60
CA ASN A 107 -2.39 -5.68 -7.14
C ASN A 107 -3.12 -4.71 -6.19
N PHE A 108 -3.15 -5.02 -4.90
CA PHE A 108 -3.75 -4.15 -3.91
C PHE A 108 -3.04 -2.80 -3.83
N PHE A 109 -1.70 -2.79 -3.82
CA PHE A 109 -0.95 -1.55 -3.77
C PHE A 109 -1.08 -0.72 -5.06
N GLU A 110 -1.12 -1.38 -6.22
CA GLU A 110 -1.39 -0.73 -7.51
C GLU A 110 -2.78 -0.09 -7.56
N ALA A 111 -3.79 -0.77 -7.02
CA ALA A 111 -5.14 -0.22 -6.88
C ALA A 111 -5.15 1.02 -5.97
N ILE A 112 -4.46 0.99 -4.81
CA ILE A 112 -4.35 2.14 -3.91
C ILE A 112 -3.72 3.33 -4.65
N LEU A 113 -2.60 3.11 -5.36
CA LEU A 113 -1.90 4.15 -6.11
C LEU A 113 -2.80 4.76 -7.19
N SER A 114 -3.52 3.92 -7.92
CA SER A 114 -4.43 4.34 -9.00
C SER A 114 -5.54 5.26 -8.46
N TYR A 115 -6.20 4.88 -7.37
CA TYR A 115 -7.23 5.71 -6.74
C TYR A 115 -6.70 6.96 -6.06
N PHE A 116 -5.51 6.89 -5.47
CA PHE A 116 -4.80 8.05 -4.93
C PHE A 116 -4.53 9.10 -6.02
N ARG A 117 -4.01 8.67 -7.18
CA ARG A 117 -3.75 9.55 -8.34
C ARG A 117 -5.04 10.10 -8.94
N ALA A 118 -6.09 9.30 -9.01
CA ALA A 118 -7.40 9.77 -9.46
C ALA A 118 -7.99 10.86 -8.55
N ALA A 119 -7.76 10.77 -7.23
CA ALA A 119 -8.18 11.78 -6.27
C ALA A 119 -7.40 13.09 -6.44
N GLU A 120 -6.11 13.03 -6.76
CA GLU A 120 -5.29 14.22 -7.01
C GLU A 120 -5.80 15.04 -8.20
N LYS A 121 -6.14 14.40 -9.32
CA LYS A 121 -6.69 15.08 -10.51
C LYS A 121 -8.02 15.80 -10.24
N LYS A 122 -8.76 15.41 -9.19
CA LYS A 122 -10.03 16.04 -8.81
C LYS A 122 -9.89 17.24 -7.88
N ILE A 123 -8.76 17.42 -7.21
CA ILE A 123 -8.53 18.57 -6.30
C ILE A 123 -8.08 19.80 -7.09
N ILE A 124 -7.52 19.60 -8.29
CA ILE A 124 -6.93 20.65 -9.14
C ILE A 124 -7.95 21.16 -10.20
N ARG A 125 -9.15 20.58 -10.26
CA ARG A 125 -10.26 21.02 -11.12
C ARG A 125 -11.35 21.64 -10.26
#